data_AF-A0A2N1TEF9-F1
#
_entry.id   AF-A0A2N1TEF9-F1
#
_cell.length_a   1.000
_cell.length_b   1.000
_cell.length_c   1.000
_cell.angle_alpha   90.00
_cell.angle_beta   90.00
_cell.angle_gamma   90.00
#
_symmetry.space_group_name_H-M   'P 1'
#
loop_
_entity.id
_entity.type
_entity.pdbx_description
1 polymer ?
#
loop_
_entity_poly.entity_id
_entity_poly.type
_entity_poly.pdbx_seq_one_letter_code
_entity_poly.pdbx_strand_id
1 'polypeptide(L)'
;MNIKNTGSAKKAGYDGDENRAFLGSFIKSFTRTEEFREVVHAALPEVFTLWAGKSRIKKKLAGTLGRFLAKGFAPRGESAGSPVLETCGDPEFIRQASTQMPEIFNAVIAGLNAFSRGLSEMPVDEHRRCLKSVIENADAGGIGELITNLFKSANLHRSDPDSLVETLRPKVRSLIAGIDFGELKEAVDGSADSVTALTEMINEEMWEYPAKMVCLLSLLPSLLNMAVRSAVKTTAPINRLAPDLLTDVVLSLVREIDGKSIGSLINELCEIIRKIHTGSSLIGDRGNHAFSAAVSQLGAATLGSVDILLLLKARGMLRDIGDLARISAAEILGQNPAIAADFFQGHFRSLVSWVRAWSLKADIFERVFTDEDIAREFARGMGELDAQEMAFTASSICGLFNQVRRLSPGTIKNFLSQFFSSLNESTVADAARWFTGDLVQSMEPIAPEIMPPIISGIAELIAPHGEMSAEMQEACEKLRNVFNRKEVSA
;
A
#
# COMPACT_ATOMS: atom_id res chain seq x y z
N MET A 1 16.13 37.99 -59.32
CA MET A 1 16.02 39.05 -58.29
C MET A 1 16.73 38.54 -57.05
N ASN A 2 17.81 39.23 -56.66
CA ASN A 2 18.86 38.73 -55.78
C ASN A 2 18.71 39.44 -54.43
N ILE A 3 18.27 38.74 -53.37
CA ILE A 3 18.12 39.31 -52.02
C ILE A 3 19.30 38.87 -51.18
N LYS A 4 20.26 39.79 -51.00
CA LYS A 4 21.39 39.68 -50.08
C LYS A 4 20.87 39.61 -48.65
N ASN A 5 21.13 38.49 -47.98
CA ASN A 5 20.91 38.31 -46.57
C ASN A 5 22.14 38.81 -45.79
N THR A 6 22.08 40.03 -45.26
CA THR A 6 23.08 40.57 -44.33
C THR A 6 22.41 40.80 -42.98
N GLY A 7 22.23 39.72 -42.22
CA GLY A 7 21.85 39.76 -40.81
C GLY A 7 23.09 40.03 -39.95
N SER A 8 23.26 41.29 -39.55
CA SER A 8 24.22 41.72 -38.54
C SER A 8 23.89 41.08 -37.19
N ALA A 9 24.78 40.22 -36.69
CA ALA A 9 24.74 39.73 -35.32
C ALA A 9 25.08 40.89 -34.37
N LYS A 10 24.04 41.58 -33.90
CA LYS A 10 24.12 42.50 -32.77
C LYS A 10 24.41 41.67 -31.51
N LYS A 11 25.67 41.58 -31.10
CA LYS A 11 26.04 41.11 -29.75
C LYS A 11 25.27 41.96 -28.75
N ALA A 12 24.34 41.35 -28.03
CA ALA A 12 23.73 41.95 -26.85
C ALA A 12 24.84 42.12 -25.79
N GLY A 13 25.47 43.28 -25.77
CA GLY A 13 26.28 43.74 -24.65
C GLY A 13 25.33 44.30 -23.60
N TYR A 14 24.80 43.41 -22.76
CA TYR A 14 24.07 43.73 -21.53
C TYR A 14 24.45 42.67 -20.48
N ASP A 15 24.34 43.02 -19.20
CA ASP A 15 24.48 42.18 -17.99
C ASP A 15 25.83 41.99 -17.28
N GLY A 16 26.89 42.72 -17.64
CA GLY A 16 28.12 42.74 -16.83
C GLY A 16 28.01 43.59 -15.57
N ASP A 17 27.52 44.82 -15.72
CA ASP A 17 27.50 45.81 -14.63
C ASP A 17 26.27 45.69 -13.72
N GLU A 18 25.11 45.29 -14.25
CA GLU A 18 23.91 45.04 -13.43
C GLU A 18 24.11 43.83 -12.49
N ASN A 19 24.74 42.75 -12.98
CA ASN A 19 25.07 41.60 -12.14
C ASN A 19 26.06 41.94 -11.03
N ARG A 20 27.05 42.78 -11.31
CA ARG A 20 28.01 43.27 -10.30
C ARG A 20 27.34 44.20 -9.29
N ALA A 21 26.41 45.03 -9.73
CA ALA A 21 25.66 45.93 -8.85
C ALA A 21 24.74 45.15 -7.91
N PHE A 22 24.02 44.14 -8.40
CA PHE A 22 23.21 43.28 -7.55
C PHE A 22 24.09 42.43 -6.62
N LEU A 23 25.15 41.78 -7.10
CA LEU A 23 26.03 40.97 -6.25
C LEU A 23 26.65 41.85 -5.15
N GLY A 24 27.02 43.10 -5.50
CA GLY A 24 27.47 44.10 -4.54
C GLY A 24 26.41 44.47 -3.51
N SER A 25 25.15 44.65 -3.92
CA SER A 25 24.01 44.92 -3.04
C SER A 25 23.68 43.73 -2.13
N PHE A 26 23.61 42.52 -2.69
CA PHE A 26 23.38 41.27 -1.98
C PHE A 26 24.49 41.01 -0.97
N ILE A 27 25.76 41.05 -1.37
CA ILE A 27 26.91 40.92 -0.46
C ILE A 27 26.84 42.02 0.60
N LYS A 28 26.49 43.26 0.24
CA LYS A 28 26.36 44.36 1.21
C LYS A 28 25.23 44.14 2.22
N SER A 29 24.11 43.56 1.81
CA SER A 29 22.98 43.25 2.71
C SER A 29 23.24 41.99 3.54
N PHE A 30 23.82 40.95 2.93
CA PHE A 30 24.24 39.72 3.59
C PHE A 30 25.37 39.98 4.59
N THR A 31 26.36 40.81 4.25
CA THR A 31 27.42 41.26 5.18
C THR A 31 26.92 42.10 6.36
N ARG A 32 25.65 42.52 6.31
CA ARG A 32 24.99 43.21 7.41
C ARG A 32 24.20 42.28 8.33
N THR A 33 24.01 41.01 7.99
CA THR A 33 23.41 40.05 8.92
C THR A 33 24.38 39.73 10.04
N GLU A 34 23.83 39.44 11.22
CA GLU A 34 24.63 39.03 12.38
C GLU A 34 25.24 37.64 12.13
N GLU A 35 24.52 36.74 11.47
CA GLU A 35 24.98 35.39 11.16
C GLU A 35 26.18 35.39 10.20
N PHE A 36 26.15 36.19 9.14
CA PHE A 36 27.30 36.31 8.24
C PHE A 36 28.48 36.99 8.93
N ARG A 37 28.21 37.99 9.77
CA ARG A 37 29.24 38.65 10.55
C ARG A 37 29.92 37.70 11.51
N GLU A 38 29.17 36.85 12.19
CA GLU A 38 29.71 35.81 13.06
C GLU A 38 30.54 34.79 12.27
N VAL A 39 30.02 34.30 11.15
CA VAL A 39 30.76 33.38 10.26
C VAL A 39 32.05 34.01 9.75
N VAL A 40 31.99 35.26 9.29
CA VAL A 40 33.16 35.99 8.78
C VAL A 40 34.13 36.35 9.91
N HIS A 41 33.64 36.73 11.09
CA HIS A 41 34.45 36.98 12.27
C HIS A 41 35.19 35.72 12.72
N ALA A 42 34.54 34.55 12.65
CA ALA A 42 35.13 33.25 12.97
C ALA A 42 36.10 32.76 11.87
N ALA A 43 35.78 32.97 10.59
CA ALA A 43 36.56 32.45 9.47
C ALA A 43 37.75 33.35 9.05
N LEU A 44 37.64 34.67 9.21
CA LEU A 44 38.68 35.64 8.82
C LEU A 44 40.06 35.33 9.41
N PRO A 45 40.20 35.05 10.72
CA PRO A 45 41.48 34.71 11.31
C PRO A 45 42.15 33.50 10.65
N GLU A 46 41.36 32.47 10.33
CA GLU A 46 41.84 31.25 9.69
C GLU A 46 42.26 31.49 8.25
N VAL A 47 41.45 32.23 7.47
CA VAL A 47 41.78 32.61 6.08
C VAL A 47 43.07 33.43 6.03
N PHE A 48 43.26 34.38 6.94
CA PHE A 48 44.51 35.17 7.01
C PHE A 48 45.71 34.35 7.46
N THR A 49 45.50 33.37 8.33
CA THR A 49 46.55 32.44 8.77
C THR A 49 47.00 31.53 7.63
N LEU A 50 46.05 31.00 6.86
CA LEU A 50 46.31 30.22 5.64
C LEU A 50 47.05 31.06 4.58
N TRP A 51 46.58 32.28 4.32
CA TRP A 51 47.22 33.21 3.37
C TRP A 51 48.66 33.59 3.77
N ALA A 52 48.90 33.72 5.08
CA ALA A 52 50.22 34.06 5.58
C ALA A 52 51.25 32.96 5.35
N GLY A 53 50.81 31.69 5.32
CA GLY A 53 51.67 30.53 5.12
C GLY A 53 52.86 30.51 6.09
N LYS A 54 54.06 30.21 5.57
CA LYS A 54 55.30 30.19 6.39
C LYS A 54 56.00 31.56 6.51
N SER A 55 55.52 32.60 5.83
CA SER A 55 56.20 33.90 5.80
C SER A 55 56.00 34.68 7.10
N ARG A 56 57.10 34.99 7.80
CA ARG A 56 57.07 35.76 9.06
C ARG A 56 56.46 37.16 8.87
N ILE A 57 56.72 37.80 7.74
CA ILE A 57 56.18 39.13 7.41
C ILE A 57 54.67 39.04 7.16
N LYS A 58 54.23 38.05 6.37
CA LYS A 58 52.80 37.86 6.12
C LYS A 58 52.04 37.45 7.38
N LYS A 59 52.64 36.66 8.29
CA LYS A 59 52.02 36.32 9.59
C LYS A 59 51.78 37.55 10.45
N LYS A 60 52.75 38.47 10.51
CA LYS A 60 52.60 39.72 11.27
C LYS A 60 51.54 40.64 10.67
N LEU A 61 51.46 40.70 9.33
CA LEU A 61 50.41 41.45 8.62
C LEU A 61 49.03 40.81 8.80
N ALA A 62 48.92 39.49 8.67
CA ALA A 62 47.71 38.71 8.89
C ALA A 62 47.15 38.89 10.30
N GLY A 63 47.99 38.85 11.34
CA GLY A 63 47.55 39.07 12.71
C GLY A 63 47.05 40.50 12.99
N THR A 64 47.55 41.50 12.26
CA THR A 64 47.11 42.91 12.40
C THR A 64 45.86 43.18 11.57
N LEU A 65 45.84 42.74 10.31
CA LEU A 65 44.69 42.87 9.40
C LEU A 65 43.50 42.03 9.87
N GLY A 66 43.74 40.82 10.36
CA GLY A 66 42.71 39.93 10.90
C GLY A 66 42.01 40.54 12.10
N ARG A 67 42.77 41.12 13.06
CA ARG A 67 42.16 41.81 14.23
C ARG A 67 41.40 43.07 13.84
N PHE A 68 41.89 43.83 12.86
CA PHE A 68 41.23 45.05 12.41
C PHE A 68 39.92 44.75 11.68
N LEU A 69 39.91 43.74 10.80
CA LEU A 69 38.73 43.32 10.07
C LEU A 69 37.73 42.59 10.96
N ALA A 70 38.17 41.69 11.85
CA ALA A 70 37.30 41.04 12.83
C ALA A 70 36.56 42.08 13.68
N LYS A 71 37.25 43.13 14.14
CA LYS A 71 36.60 44.22 14.89
C LYS A 71 35.55 44.99 14.07
N GLY A 72 35.71 45.06 12.74
CA GLY A 72 34.74 45.67 11.83
C GLY A 72 33.47 44.81 11.61
N PHE A 73 33.56 43.51 11.84
CA PHE A 73 32.45 42.56 11.77
C PHE A 73 31.96 42.09 13.15
N ALA A 74 32.35 42.76 14.23
CA ALA A 74 31.85 42.44 15.56
C ALA A 74 30.32 42.65 15.63
N PRO A 75 29.59 41.83 16.42
CA PRO A 75 28.15 41.94 16.54
C PRO A 75 27.72 43.35 16.93
N ARG A 76 26.73 43.92 16.22
CA ARG A 76 26.14 45.21 16.65
C ARG A 76 25.03 44.89 17.64
N GLY A 77 25.02 45.57 18.80
CA GLY A 77 24.09 45.29 19.90
C GLY A 77 22.62 45.17 19.47
N GLU A 78 21.87 44.39 20.26
CA GLU A 78 20.55 43.76 20.03
C GLU A 78 19.37 44.60 19.47
N SER A 79 19.55 45.87 19.12
CA SER A 79 18.47 46.81 18.80
C SER A 79 18.29 47.15 17.31
N ALA A 80 19.10 46.62 16.39
CA ALA A 80 18.93 46.88 14.96
C ALA A 80 18.15 45.73 14.31
N GLY A 81 16.88 45.95 13.94
CA GLY A 81 16.09 44.96 13.18
C GLY A 81 16.84 44.47 11.94
N SER A 82 16.66 43.19 11.59
CA SER A 82 17.42 42.52 10.53
C SER A 82 17.22 43.24 9.17
N PRO A 83 18.23 43.94 8.63
CA PRO A 83 18.13 44.65 7.36
C PRO A 83 17.87 43.70 6.17
N VAL A 84 18.08 42.40 6.37
CA VAL A 84 17.85 41.37 5.36
C VAL A 84 16.39 41.04 5.20
N LEU A 85 15.57 41.07 6.26
CA LEU A 85 14.13 40.87 6.10
C LEU A 85 13.48 42.00 5.29
N GLU A 86 13.91 43.24 5.51
CA GLU A 86 13.46 44.40 4.73
C GLU A 86 13.93 44.35 3.28
N THR A 87 15.18 43.94 3.04
CA THR A 87 15.73 43.85 1.66
C THR A 87 15.14 42.66 0.90
N CYS A 88 14.94 41.51 1.55
CA CYS A 88 14.38 40.31 0.94
C CYS A 88 12.87 40.41 0.65
N GLY A 89 12.18 41.39 1.22
CA GLY A 89 10.77 41.69 0.93
C GLY A 89 10.54 42.52 -0.34
N ASP A 90 11.59 43.12 -0.92
CA ASP A 90 11.50 43.94 -2.12
C ASP A 90 11.34 43.07 -3.39
N PRO A 91 10.26 43.23 -4.18
CA PRO A 91 10.05 42.47 -5.42
C PRO A 91 11.18 42.60 -6.45
N GLU A 92 11.83 43.77 -6.56
CA GLU A 92 12.94 43.96 -7.49
C GLU A 92 14.17 43.18 -7.03
N PHE A 93 14.44 43.18 -5.72
CA PHE A 93 15.47 42.36 -5.12
C PHE A 93 15.19 40.87 -5.30
N ILE A 94 13.95 40.39 -5.09
CA ILE A 94 13.57 39.00 -5.32
C ILE A 94 13.79 38.61 -6.78
N ARG A 95 13.43 39.48 -7.73
CA ARG A 95 13.61 39.22 -9.17
C ARG A 95 15.10 39.11 -9.51
N GLN A 96 15.92 40.06 -9.05
CA GLN A 96 17.36 40.04 -9.28
C GLN A 96 18.03 38.85 -8.56
N ALA A 97 17.64 38.57 -7.33
CA ALA A 97 18.10 37.40 -6.56
C ALA A 97 17.77 36.10 -7.28
N SER A 98 16.56 35.96 -7.83
CA SER A 98 16.15 34.76 -8.56
C SER A 98 17.02 34.46 -9.79
N THR A 99 17.59 35.48 -10.43
CA THR A 99 18.50 35.31 -11.58
C THR A 99 19.89 34.81 -11.18
N GLN A 100 20.35 35.18 -9.98
CA GLN A 100 21.67 34.76 -9.46
C GLN A 100 21.60 33.54 -8.55
N MET A 101 20.41 33.21 -8.06
CA MET A 101 20.18 32.09 -7.16
C MET A 101 20.70 30.75 -7.69
N PRO A 102 20.61 30.42 -8.99
CA PRO A 102 21.20 29.18 -9.52
C PRO A 102 22.71 29.08 -9.30
N GLU A 103 23.46 30.18 -9.42
CA GLU A 103 24.91 30.19 -9.19
C GLU A 103 25.22 29.99 -7.71
N ILE A 104 24.47 30.66 -6.83
CA ILE A 104 24.58 30.51 -5.38
C ILE A 104 24.25 29.06 -4.98
N PHE A 105 23.16 28.48 -5.48
CA PHE A 105 22.79 27.09 -5.23
C PHE A 105 23.87 26.12 -5.71
N ASN A 106 24.42 26.32 -6.92
CA ASN A 106 25.48 25.47 -7.43
C ASN A 106 26.76 25.58 -6.57
N ALA A 107 27.11 26.78 -6.10
CA ALA A 107 28.23 26.98 -5.19
C ALA A 107 27.99 26.30 -3.83
N VAL A 108 26.78 26.39 -3.28
CA VAL A 108 26.38 25.69 -2.05
C VAL A 108 26.44 24.19 -2.25
N ILE A 109 25.89 23.65 -3.34
CA ILE A 109 25.94 22.21 -3.66
C ILE A 109 27.40 21.74 -3.81
N ALA A 110 28.25 22.50 -4.49
CA ALA A 110 29.67 22.19 -4.61
C ALA A 110 30.36 22.20 -3.24
N GLY A 111 30.04 23.17 -2.38
CA GLY A 111 30.51 23.24 -0.99
C GLY A 111 30.05 22.06 -0.16
N LEU A 112 28.76 21.70 -0.23
CA LEU A 112 28.18 20.53 0.46
C LEU A 112 28.80 19.23 -0.03
N ASN A 113 29.07 19.08 -1.33
CA ASN A 113 29.75 17.91 -1.88
C ASN A 113 31.21 17.83 -1.40
N ALA A 114 31.93 18.96 -1.36
CA ALA A 114 33.29 19.00 -0.83
C ALA A 114 33.31 18.69 0.67
N PHE A 115 32.35 19.23 1.42
CA PHE A 115 32.17 18.96 2.85
C PHE A 115 31.82 17.49 3.11
N SER A 116 30.86 16.92 2.36
CA SER A 116 30.46 15.52 2.46
C SER A 116 31.61 14.57 2.13
N ARG A 117 32.41 14.86 1.10
CA ARG A 117 33.64 14.11 0.81
C ARG A 117 34.64 14.21 1.96
N GLY A 118 34.87 15.42 2.47
CA GLY A 118 35.70 15.63 3.65
C GLY A 118 35.23 14.80 4.84
N LEU A 119 33.94 14.80 5.15
CA LEU A 119 33.35 13.97 6.20
C LEU A 119 33.54 12.47 5.96
N SER A 120 33.40 12.00 4.71
CA SER A 120 33.58 10.58 4.38
C SER A 120 35.02 10.10 4.52
N GLU A 121 36.01 11.00 4.40
CA GLU A 121 37.44 10.69 4.57
C GLU A 121 37.88 10.75 6.04
N MET A 122 37.04 11.28 6.95
CA MET A 122 37.37 11.41 8.37
C MET A 122 37.25 10.08 9.13
N PRO A 123 38.00 9.91 10.23
CA PRO A 123 37.76 8.82 11.18
C PRO A 123 36.31 8.84 11.71
N VAL A 124 35.71 7.66 11.92
CA VAL A 124 34.29 7.49 12.30
C VAL A 124 33.90 8.33 13.54
N ASP A 125 34.77 8.41 14.55
CA ASP A 125 34.52 9.18 15.77
C ASP A 125 34.55 10.71 15.56
N GLU A 126 35.32 11.19 14.59
CA GLU A 126 35.35 12.60 14.20
C GLU A 126 34.15 12.97 13.34
N HIS A 127 33.80 12.09 12.40
CA HIS A 127 32.60 12.23 11.57
C HIS A 127 31.35 12.30 12.47
N ARG A 128 31.17 11.38 13.42
CA ARG A 128 30.03 11.40 14.35
C ARG A 128 29.95 12.69 15.16
N ARG A 129 31.09 13.19 15.66
CA ARG A 129 31.14 14.45 16.42
C ARG A 129 30.77 15.65 15.55
N CYS A 130 31.26 15.70 14.32
CA CYS A 130 30.94 16.77 13.39
C CYS A 130 29.44 16.76 13.02
N LEU A 131 28.89 15.59 12.67
CA LEU A 131 27.46 15.45 12.34
C LEU A 131 26.57 15.83 13.52
N LYS A 132 26.91 15.36 14.73
CA LYS A 132 26.20 15.72 15.97
C LYS A 132 26.20 17.23 16.19
N SER A 133 27.35 17.89 16.03
CA SER A 133 27.45 19.34 16.16
C SER A 133 26.61 20.09 15.12
N VAL A 134 26.55 19.60 13.88
CA VAL A 134 25.67 20.21 12.85
C VAL A 134 24.19 20.06 13.26
N ILE A 135 23.78 18.89 13.75
CA ILE A 135 22.40 18.64 14.16
C ILE A 135 22.01 19.47 15.39
N GLU A 136 22.86 19.52 16.42
CA GLU A 136 22.59 20.25 17.67
C GLU A 136 22.49 21.77 17.48
N ASN A 137 23.18 22.31 16.47
CA ASN A 137 23.17 23.75 16.16
C ASN A 137 22.23 24.11 15.01
N ALA A 138 21.52 23.14 14.43
CA ALA A 138 20.54 23.41 13.38
C ALA A 138 19.27 24.05 13.99
N ASP A 139 18.88 25.21 13.48
CA ASP A 139 17.62 25.87 13.86
C ASP A 139 16.42 25.12 13.25
N ALA A 140 15.93 24.11 13.97
CA ALA A 140 14.76 23.34 13.58
C ALA A 140 13.49 24.22 13.45
N GLY A 141 13.39 25.31 14.22
CA GLY A 141 12.29 26.27 14.14
C GLY A 141 12.29 27.01 12.80
N GLY A 142 13.44 27.54 12.41
CA GLY A 142 13.64 28.18 11.11
C GLY A 142 13.40 27.24 9.92
N ILE A 143 13.79 25.95 10.03
CA ILE A 143 13.48 24.93 9.01
C ILE A 143 11.96 24.75 8.86
N GLY A 144 11.22 24.67 9.98
CA GLY A 144 9.76 24.53 9.96
C GLY A 144 9.05 25.72 9.30
N GLU A 145 9.51 26.94 9.58
CA GLU A 145 9.00 28.16 8.95
C GLU A 145 9.30 28.19 7.45
N LEU A 146 10.52 27.82 7.05
CA LEU A 146 10.92 27.73 5.65
C LEU A 146 10.07 26.73 4.88
N ILE A 147 9.86 25.52 5.43
CA ILE A 147 8.98 24.50 4.82
C ILE A 147 7.57 25.03 4.65
N THR A 148 7.02 25.71 5.66
CA THR A 148 5.68 26.30 5.60
C THR A 148 5.59 27.37 4.50
N ASN A 149 6.59 28.23 4.38
CA ASN A 149 6.64 29.27 3.34
C ASN A 149 6.84 28.69 1.94
N LEU A 150 7.59 27.59 1.80
CA LEU A 150 7.68 26.83 0.54
C LEU A 150 6.32 26.25 0.14
N PHE A 151 5.55 25.67 1.07
CA PHE A 151 4.20 25.18 0.77
C PHE A 151 3.24 26.31 0.36
N LYS A 152 3.34 27.49 0.99
CA LYS A 152 2.59 28.68 0.57
C LYS A 152 2.96 29.09 -0.86
N SER A 153 4.25 29.10 -1.19
CA SER A 153 4.74 29.43 -2.54
C SER A 153 4.36 28.39 -3.60
N ALA A 154 4.45 27.10 -3.28
CA ALA A 154 4.01 26.02 -4.17
C ALA A 154 2.50 26.11 -4.47
N ASN A 155 1.69 26.53 -3.49
CA ASN A 155 0.27 26.77 -3.70
C ASN A 155 -0.02 27.92 -4.70
N LEU A 156 0.89 28.90 -4.85
CA LEU A 156 0.74 29.97 -5.85
C LEU A 156 0.90 29.46 -7.29
N HIS A 157 1.58 28.33 -7.48
CA HIS A 157 1.83 27.74 -8.80
C HIS A 157 0.73 26.77 -9.26
N ARG A 158 -0.43 26.74 -8.59
CA ARG A 158 -1.58 25.91 -8.99
C ARG A 158 -2.10 26.22 -10.40
N SER A 159 -1.83 27.40 -10.94
CA SER A 159 -2.31 27.84 -12.25
C SER A 159 -1.49 27.30 -13.43
N ASP A 160 -0.28 26.79 -13.21
CA ASP A 160 0.59 26.27 -14.29
C ASP A 160 1.50 25.12 -13.81
N PRO A 161 0.95 23.91 -13.61
CA PRO A 161 1.72 22.75 -13.15
C PRO A 161 2.71 22.21 -14.19
N ASP A 162 2.44 22.41 -15.49
CA ASP A 162 3.23 21.80 -16.58
C ASP A 162 4.56 22.53 -16.80
N SER A 163 4.61 23.84 -16.57
CA SER A 163 5.85 24.63 -16.66
C SER A 163 6.96 24.13 -15.71
N LEU A 164 6.59 23.76 -14.48
CA LEU A 164 7.52 23.21 -13.50
C LEU A 164 8.06 21.84 -13.95
N VAL A 165 7.19 20.98 -14.48
CA VAL A 165 7.56 19.64 -14.95
C VAL A 165 8.53 19.71 -16.14
N GLU A 166 8.26 20.56 -17.13
CA GLU A 166 9.16 20.72 -18.29
C GLU A 166 10.53 21.28 -17.88
N THR A 167 10.55 22.20 -16.92
CA THR A 167 11.80 22.77 -16.39
C THR A 167 12.59 21.75 -15.57
N LEU A 168 11.91 20.92 -14.78
CA LEU A 168 12.56 19.92 -13.91
C LEU A 168 12.98 18.66 -14.65
N ARG A 169 12.31 18.27 -15.74
CA ARG A 169 12.61 17.04 -16.50
C ARG A 169 14.09 16.83 -16.83
N PRO A 170 14.82 17.80 -17.46
CA PRO A 170 16.25 17.61 -17.76
C PRO A 170 17.09 17.48 -16.48
N LYS A 171 16.75 18.21 -15.41
CA LYS A 171 17.46 18.14 -14.12
C LYS A 171 17.26 16.79 -13.43
N VAL A 172 16.03 16.27 -13.41
CA VAL A 172 15.71 14.95 -12.88
C VAL A 172 16.45 13.86 -13.66
N ARG A 173 16.52 13.95 -14.99
CA ARG A 173 17.32 13.00 -15.79
C ARG A 173 18.80 13.04 -15.42
N SER A 174 19.37 14.23 -15.28
CA SER A 174 20.76 14.39 -14.86
C SER A 174 21.01 13.87 -13.44
N LEU A 175 20.04 14.04 -12.53
CA LEU A 175 20.11 13.53 -11.18
C LEU A 175 20.09 12.00 -11.18
N ILE A 176 19.12 11.38 -11.85
CA ILE A 176 19.02 9.91 -11.94
C ILE A 176 20.30 9.30 -12.54
N ALA A 177 20.87 9.91 -13.57
CA ALA A 177 22.10 9.45 -14.19
C ALA A 177 23.34 9.57 -13.27
N GLY A 178 23.30 10.46 -12.27
CA GLY A 178 24.39 10.68 -11.33
C GLY A 178 24.25 9.92 -10.01
N ILE A 179 23.10 9.31 -9.72
CA ILE A 179 22.89 8.50 -8.51
C ILE A 179 23.48 7.11 -8.73
N ASP A 180 24.38 6.71 -7.84
CA ASP A 180 24.80 5.31 -7.72
C ASP A 180 23.76 4.56 -6.87
N PHE A 181 22.92 3.76 -7.53
CA PHE A 181 21.87 3.00 -6.86
C PHE A 181 22.42 1.83 -6.02
N GLY A 182 23.67 1.39 -6.26
CA GLY A 182 24.34 0.38 -5.44
C GLY A 182 24.70 0.94 -4.07
N GLU A 183 25.42 2.06 -4.05
CA GLU A 183 25.75 2.80 -2.81
C GLU A 183 24.48 3.27 -2.09
N LEU A 184 23.44 3.68 -2.82
CA LEU A 184 22.15 4.01 -2.22
C LEU A 184 21.53 2.80 -1.50
N LYS A 185 21.58 1.60 -2.10
CA LYS A 185 21.09 0.37 -1.47
C LYS A 185 21.88 0.09 -0.19
N GLU A 186 23.21 0.11 -0.26
CA GLU A 186 24.08 -0.15 0.91
C GLU A 186 23.83 0.86 2.03
N ALA A 187 23.64 2.14 1.69
CA ALA A 187 23.29 3.17 2.65
C ALA A 187 21.92 2.94 3.29
N VAL A 188 20.92 2.53 2.51
CA VAL A 188 19.58 2.18 3.02
C VAL A 188 19.67 0.97 3.96
N ASP A 189 20.31 -0.10 3.53
CA ASP A 189 20.49 -1.33 4.30
C ASP A 189 21.24 -1.06 5.61
N GLY A 190 22.32 -0.26 5.56
CA GLY A 190 23.09 0.16 6.74
C GLY A 190 22.37 1.15 7.66
N SER A 191 21.27 1.76 7.20
CA SER A 191 20.50 2.76 7.97
C SER A 191 19.26 2.19 8.66
N ALA A 192 18.88 0.93 8.42
CA ALA A 192 17.62 0.36 8.87
C ALA A 192 17.34 0.57 10.37
N ASP A 193 18.33 0.33 11.23
CA ASP A 193 18.21 0.52 12.68
C ASP A 193 18.05 2.01 13.05
N SER A 194 18.80 2.88 12.38
CA SER A 194 18.74 4.33 12.62
C SER A 194 17.41 4.92 12.15
N VAL A 195 16.87 4.46 11.03
CA VAL A 195 15.54 4.84 10.52
C VAL A 195 14.45 4.36 11.47
N THR A 196 14.59 3.15 12.02
CA THR A 196 13.63 2.61 13.00
C THR A 196 13.62 3.45 14.28
N ALA A 197 14.79 3.75 14.85
CA ALA A 197 14.91 4.60 16.04
C ALA A 197 14.41 6.04 15.79
N LEU A 198 14.69 6.60 14.61
CA LEU A 198 14.15 7.91 14.23
C LEU A 198 12.63 7.87 14.09
N THR A 199 12.08 6.81 13.50
CA THR A 199 10.62 6.63 13.34
C THR A 199 9.93 6.51 14.69
N GLU A 200 10.53 5.79 15.64
CA GLU A 200 10.04 5.68 17.02
C GLU A 200 9.99 7.06 17.70
N MET A 201 11.10 7.81 17.67
CA MET A 201 11.17 9.16 18.21
C MET A 201 10.16 10.11 17.56
N ILE A 202 10.06 10.13 16.23
CA ILE A 202 9.07 10.96 15.52
C ILE A 202 7.66 10.56 15.93
N ASN A 203 7.36 9.26 16.01
CA ASN A 203 6.04 8.78 16.38
C ASN A 203 5.67 9.22 17.80
N GLU A 204 6.57 9.06 18.78
CA GLU A 204 6.38 9.52 20.16
C GLU A 204 6.05 11.03 20.20
N GLU A 205 6.90 11.86 19.60
CA GLU A 205 6.72 13.32 19.55
C GLU A 205 5.43 13.72 18.83
N MET A 206 5.09 13.06 17.73
CA MET A 206 3.88 13.36 16.97
C MET A 206 2.60 13.14 17.77
N TRP A 207 2.55 12.10 18.62
CA TRP A 207 1.38 11.82 19.46
C TRP A 207 1.22 12.80 20.63
N GLU A 208 2.26 13.54 21.02
CA GLU A 208 2.14 14.65 21.97
C GLU A 208 1.33 15.83 21.39
N TYR A 209 1.23 15.93 20.06
CA TYR A 209 0.49 16.97 19.36
C TYR A 209 -0.72 16.41 18.57
N PRO A 210 -1.77 15.91 19.23
CA PRO A 210 -2.88 15.19 18.59
C PRO A 210 -3.60 16.02 17.53
N ALA A 211 -3.71 17.34 17.71
CA ALA A 211 -4.31 18.23 16.70
C ALA A 211 -3.51 18.25 15.38
N LYS A 212 -2.17 18.25 15.44
CA LYS A 212 -1.32 18.16 14.25
C LYS A 212 -1.46 16.80 13.58
N MET A 213 -1.58 15.73 14.37
CA MET A 213 -1.86 14.38 13.85
C MET A 213 -3.19 14.32 13.11
N VAL A 214 -4.27 14.87 13.67
CA VAL A 214 -5.56 14.94 12.97
C VAL A 214 -5.45 15.71 11.66
N CYS A 215 -4.74 16.85 11.65
CA CYS A 215 -4.48 17.59 10.42
C CYS A 215 -3.70 16.76 9.39
N LEU A 216 -2.67 16.02 9.80
CA LEU A 216 -1.93 15.12 8.91
C LEU A 216 -2.80 13.98 8.38
N LEU A 217 -3.61 13.36 9.24
CA LEU A 217 -4.57 12.33 8.83
C LEU A 217 -5.60 12.88 7.83
N SER A 218 -5.99 14.15 7.96
CA SER A 218 -6.90 14.80 6.99
C SER A 218 -6.29 14.99 5.60
N LEU A 219 -4.96 14.98 5.49
CA LEU A 219 -4.25 15.01 4.20
C LEU A 219 -4.23 13.66 3.51
N LEU A 220 -4.43 12.55 4.24
CA LEU A 220 -4.33 11.19 3.70
C LEU A 220 -5.20 10.95 2.46
N PRO A 221 -6.48 11.37 2.38
CA PRO A 221 -7.27 11.16 1.17
C PRO A 221 -6.69 11.88 -0.06
N SER A 222 -6.17 13.09 0.13
CA SER A 222 -5.55 13.87 -0.96
C SER A 222 -4.23 13.23 -1.41
N LEU A 223 -3.40 12.83 -0.45
CA LEU A 223 -2.15 12.11 -0.71
C LEU A 223 -2.43 10.77 -1.39
N LEU A 224 -3.43 10.02 -0.95
CA LEU A 224 -3.83 8.74 -1.54
C LEU A 224 -4.31 8.93 -2.98
N ASN A 225 -5.16 9.92 -3.24
CA ASN A 225 -5.62 10.23 -4.60
C ASN A 225 -4.48 10.68 -5.52
N MET A 226 -3.50 11.40 -4.99
CA MET A 226 -2.29 11.75 -5.73
C MET A 226 -1.42 10.52 -5.97
N ALA A 227 -1.21 9.69 -4.95
CA ALA A 227 -0.44 8.46 -5.02
C ALA A 227 -1.04 7.47 -6.01
N VAL A 228 -2.36 7.28 -6.03
CA VAL A 228 -3.06 6.43 -7.00
C VAL A 228 -2.85 6.97 -8.42
N ARG A 229 -3.03 8.27 -8.65
CA ARG A 229 -2.79 8.89 -9.96
C ARG A 229 -1.34 8.77 -10.42
N SER A 230 -0.39 8.96 -9.51
CA SER A 230 1.03 8.77 -9.78
C SER A 230 1.36 7.30 -10.04
N ALA A 231 0.84 6.38 -9.23
CA ALA A 231 1.03 4.94 -9.38
C ALA A 231 0.54 4.47 -10.76
N VAL A 232 -0.64 4.90 -11.21
CA VAL A 232 -1.15 4.60 -12.57
C VAL A 232 -0.16 5.07 -13.65
N LYS A 233 0.42 6.26 -13.52
CA LYS A 233 1.42 6.75 -14.47
C LYS A 233 2.76 6.01 -14.38
N THR A 234 3.15 5.57 -13.20
CA THR A 234 4.40 4.84 -12.94
C THR A 234 4.33 3.37 -13.35
N THR A 235 3.17 2.72 -13.20
CA THR A 235 2.98 1.32 -13.58
C THR A 235 2.76 1.15 -15.08
N ALA A 236 2.29 2.19 -15.79
CA ALA A 236 2.10 2.12 -17.23
C ALA A 236 3.38 1.74 -18.02
N PRO A 237 4.57 2.28 -17.71
CA PRO A 237 5.85 1.76 -18.24
C PRO A 237 6.18 0.32 -17.85
N ILE A 238 5.86 -0.10 -16.61
CA ILE A 238 6.13 -1.46 -16.12
C ILE A 238 5.34 -2.49 -16.95
N ASN A 239 4.11 -2.17 -17.33
CA ASN A 239 3.28 -3.00 -18.21
C ASN A 239 3.86 -3.18 -19.63
N ARG A 240 4.94 -2.47 -19.99
CA ARG A 240 5.67 -2.63 -21.25
C ARG A 240 6.90 -3.53 -21.13
N LEU A 241 7.27 -3.91 -19.91
CA LEU A 241 8.37 -4.86 -19.68
C LEU A 241 7.96 -6.26 -20.15
N ALA A 242 8.95 -7.05 -20.56
CA ALA A 242 8.71 -8.44 -20.86
C ALA A 242 8.34 -9.21 -19.58
N PRO A 243 7.35 -10.14 -19.62
CA PRO A 243 6.83 -10.80 -18.41
C PRO A 243 7.88 -11.56 -17.59
N ASP A 244 8.85 -12.16 -18.27
CA ASP A 244 10.01 -12.84 -17.68
C ASP A 244 10.86 -11.87 -16.84
N LEU A 245 11.27 -10.74 -17.41
CA LEU A 245 12.06 -9.72 -16.69
C LEU A 245 11.31 -9.16 -15.47
N LEU A 246 10.00 -8.90 -15.62
CA LEU A 246 9.18 -8.43 -14.50
C LEU A 246 9.10 -9.48 -13.39
N THR A 247 8.91 -10.75 -13.75
CA THR A 247 8.84 -11.86 -12.80
C THR A 247 10.15 -12.02 -12.04
N ASP A 248 11.29 -11.93 -12.72
CA ASP A 248 12.61 -12.04 -12.10
C ASP A 248 12.86 -10.91 -11.08
N VAL A 249 12.51 -9.67 -11.45
CA VAL A 249 12.61 -8.52 -10.54
C VAL A 249 11.71 -8.70 -9.32
N VAL A 250 10.45 -9.10 -9.52
CA VAL A 250 9.51 -9.33 -8.42
C VAL A 250 9.99 -10.47 -7.52
N LEU A 251 10.50 -11.57 -8.07
CA LEU A 251 11.00 -12.70 -7.30
C LEU A 251 12.25 -12.33 -6.49
N SER A 252 13.14 -11.51 -7.07
CA SER A 252 14.31 -10.98 -6.35
C SER A 252 13.87 -10.14 -5.16
N LEU A 253 12.89 -9.25 -5.35
CA LEU A 253 12.36 -8.41 -4.28
C LEU A 253 11.70 -9.26 -3.18
N VAL A 254 10.85 -10.23 -3.56
CA VAL A 254 10.16 -11.10 -2.59
C VAL A 254 11.15 -11.86 -1.69
N ARG A 255 12.29 -12.29 -2.23
CA ARG A 255 13.33 -13.01 -1.47
C ARG A 255 14.05 -12.14 -0.44
N GLU A 256 14.11 -10.82 -0.64
CA GLU A 256 14.76 -9.89 0.27
C GLU A 256 13.82 -9.43 1.42
N ILE A 257 12.54 -9.78 1.37
CA ILE A 257 11.57 -9.34 2.38
C ILE A 257 11.66 -10.17 3.67
N ASP A 258 11.81 -9.51 4.81
CA ASP A 258 11.76 -10.15 6.12
C ASP A 258 10.33 -10.52 6.54
N GLY A 259 10.03 -11.82 6.50
CA GLY A 259 8.73 -12.35 6.91
C GLY A 259 8.36 -12.08 8.38
N LYS A 260 9.35 -11.90 9.28
CA LYS A 260 9.06 -11.57 10.69
C LYS A 260 8.53 -10.17 10.84
N SER A 261 9.17 -9.19 10.19
CA SER A 261 8.72 -7.81 10.16
C SER A 261 7.32 -7.69 9.55
N ILE A 262 7.03 -8.44 8.47
CA ILE A 262 5.66 -8.56 7.93
C ILE A 262 4.69 -9.10 8.98
N GLY A 263 5.03 -10.18 9.67
CA GLY A 263 4.15 -10.78 10.69
C GLY A 263 3.82 -9.78 11.81
N SER A 264 4.81 -9.01 12.27
CA SER A 264 4.61 -7.94 13.25
C SER A 264 3.66 -6.86 12.73
N LEU A 265 3.88 -6.38 11.50
CA LEU A 265 3.02 -5.40 10.85
C LEU A 265 1.58 -5.91 10.71
N ILE A 266 1.39 -7.17 10.30
CA ILE A 266 0.06 -7.79 10.17
C ILE A 266 -0.66 -7.78 11.53
N ASN A 267 0.04 -8.06 12.63
CA ASN A 267 -0.56 -8.03 13.98
C ASN A 267 -1.05 -6.62 14.34
N GLU A 268 -0.23 -5.59 14.12
CA GLU A 268 -0.63 -4.19 14.37
C GLU A 268 -1.80 -3.76 13.48
N LEU A 269 -1.81 -4.17 12.20
CA LEU A 269 -2.94 -3.91 11.30
C LEU A 269 -4.22 -4.62 11.74
N CYS A 270 -4.13 -5.87 12.21
CA CYS A 270 -5.27 -6.60 12.78
C CYS A 270 -5.84 -5.86 14.00
N GLU A 271 -4.99 -5.33 14.88
CA GLU A 271 -5.41 -4.52 16.02
C GLU A 271 -6.06 -3.20 15.59
N ILE A 272 -5.53 -2.54 14.55
CA ILE A 272 -6.16 -1.34 13.96
C ILE A 272 -7.54 -1.68 13.39
N ILE A 273 -7.67 -2.75 12.61
CA ILE A 273 -8.96 -3.19 12.04
C ILE A 273 -9.95 -3.49 13.16
N ARG A 274 -9.51 -4.19 14.22
CA ARG A 274 -10.33 -4.47 15.40
C ARG A 274 -10.82 -3.16 16.05
N LYS A 275 -9.94 -2.18 16.23
CA LYS A 275 -10.28 -0.86 16.79
C LYS A 275 -11.24 -0.08 15.89
N ILE A 276 -11.03 -0.08 14.58
CA ILE A 276 -11.92 0.56 13.60
C ILE A 276 -13.30 -0.12 13.61
N HIS A 277 -13.35 -1.45 13.59
CA HIS A 277 -14.59 -2.20 13.61
C HIS A 277 -15.40 -1.88 14.88
N THR A 278 -14.77 -1.97 16.06
CA THR A 278 -15.40 -1.60 17.33
C THR A 278 -15.76 -0.12 17.39
N GLY A 279 -14.94 0.79 16.87
CA GLY A 279 -15.27 2.21 16.81
C GLY A 279 -16.46 2.50 15.88
N SER A 280 -16.53 1.82 14.74
CA SER A 280 -17.60 1.98 13.76
C SER A 280 -18.96 1.49 14.26
N SER A 281 -18.98 0.51 15.18
CA SER A 281 -20.21 0.07 15.84
C SER A 281 -20.68 1.05 16.92
N LEU A 282 -19.79 1.89 17.45
CA LEU A 282 -20.11 2.93 18.43
C LEU A 282 -20.58 4.25 17.79
N ILE A 283 -20.13 4.56 16.56
CA ILE A 283 -20.41 5.84 15.87
C ILE A 283 -21.66 5.77 14.97
N GLY A 284 -22.16 4.58 14.63
CA GLY A 284 -23.34 4.41 13.76
C GLY A 284 -24.68 4.42 14.49
N ASP A 285 -25.74 4.83 13.79
CA ASP A 285 -27.12 4.61 14.23
C ASP A 285 -27.44 3.11 14.29
N ARG A 286 -28.35 2.71 15.20
CA ARG A 286 -28.72 1.29 15.41
C ARG A 286 -29.10 0.62 14.08
N GLY A 287 -28.19 -0.22 13.57
CA GLY A 287 -28.41 -1.08 12.40
C GLY A 287 -27.76 -0.62 11.09
N ASN A 288 -27.09 0.54 11.03
CA ASN A 288 -26.43 1.00 9.80
C ASN A 288 -25.04 1.59 10.07
N HIS A 289 -23.99 0.79 9.83
CA HIS A 289 -22.60 1.22 10.06
C HIS A 289 -22.17 2.21 8.97
N ALA A 290 -21.89 3.46 9.35
CA ALA A 290 -21.42 4.52 8.43
C ALA A 290 -20.21 4.10 7.57
N PHE A 291 -19.32 3.26 8.12
CA PHE A 291 -18.18 2.70 7.41
C PHE A 291 -18.60 1.80 6.23
N SER A 292 -19.62 0.96 6.40
CA SER A 292 -20.11 0.05 5.35
C SER A 292 -20.64 0.82 4.15
N ALA A 293 -21.40 1.89 4.39
CA ALA A 293 -21.92 2.75 3.33
C ALA A 293 -20.80 3.44 2.54
N ALA A 294 -19.81 4.01 3.23
CA ALA A 294 -18.67 4.65 2.60
C ALA A 294 -17.84 3.66 1.76
N VAL A 295 -17.59 2.45 2.28
CA VAL A 295 -16.88 1.39 1.55
C VAL A 295 -17.68 0.92 0.34
N SER A 296 -19.00 0.77 0.46
CA SER A 296 -19.87 0.38 -0.66
C SER A 296 -19.84 1.41 -1.79
N GLN A 297 -19.92 2.71 -1.45
CA GLN A 297 -19.87 3.79 -2.44
C GLN A 297 -18.50 3.84 -3.15
N LEU A 298 -17.40 3.72 -2.40
CA LEU A 298 -16.06 3.66 -2.98
C LEU A 298 -15.88 2.42 -3.85
N GLY A 299 -16.37 1.27 -3.40
CA GLY A 299 -16.34 0.01 -4.14
C GLY A 299 -17.09 0.11 -5.47
N ALA A 300 -18.30 0.68 -5.46
CA ALA A 300 -19.09 0.90 -6.68
C ALA A 300 -18.38 1.82 -7.68
N ALA A 301 -17.82 2.94 -7.20
CA ALA A 301 -17.05 3.86 -8.04
C ALA A 301 -15.80 3.19 -8.64
N THR A 302 -15.10 2.39 -7.84
CA THR A 302 -13.90 1.67 -8.27
C THR A 302 -14.25 0.61 -9.32
N LEU A 303 -15.23 -0.26 -9.04
CA LEU A 303 -15.66 -1.31 -9.97
C LEU A 303 -16.17 -0.74 -11.29
N GLY A 304 -16.84 0.42 -11.29
CA GLY A 304 -17.26 1.10 -12.52
C GLY A 304 -16.11 1.59 -13.42
N SER A 305 -14.88 1.69 -12.89
CA SER A 305 -13.69 2.16 -13.62
C SER A 305 -12.73 1.05 -14.03
N VAL A 306 -12.91 -0.17 -13.52
CA VAL A 306 -12.00 -1.30 -13.72
C VAL A 306 -12.45 -2.13 -14.93
N ASP A 307 -11.51 -2.53 -15.78
CA ASP A 307 -11.75 -3.59 -16.76
C ASP A 307 -11.98 -4.92 -16.02
N ILE A 308 -13.26 -5.28 -15.88
CA ILE A 308 -13.68 -6.47 -15.15
C ILE A 308 -13.13 -7.76 -15.78
N LEU A 309 -12.96 -7.83 -17.10
CA LEU A 309 -12.44 -9.03 -17.75
C LEU A 309 -10.94 -9.20 -17.44
N LEU A 310 -10.17 -8.11 -17.48
CA LEU A 310 -8.77 -8.15 -17.07
C LEU A 310 -8.64 -8.50 -15.58
N LEU A 311 -9.48 -7.91 -14.73
CA LEU A 311 -9.51 -8.22 -13.30
C LEU A 311 -9.82 -9.71 -13.05
N LEU A 312 -10.79 -10.29 -13.75
CA LEU A 312 -11.14 -11.70 -13.59
C LEU A 312 -10.01 -12.64 -14.04
N LYS A 313 -9.30 -12.31 -15.13
CA LYS A 313 -8.10 -13.06 -15.56
C LYS A 313 -6.98 -12.98 -14.53
N ALA A 314 -6.68 -11.77 -14.06
CA ALA A 314 -5.67 -11.55 -13.02
C ALA A 314 -6.03 -12.27 -11.72
N ARG A 315 -7.33 -12.29 -11.35
CA ARG A 315 -7.84 -13.03 -10.19
C ARG A 315 -7.59 -14.53 -10.30
N GLY A 316 -7.73 -15.11 -11.49
CA GLY A 316 -7.40 -16.52 -11.74
C GLY A 316 -5.93 -16.81 -11.39
N MET A 317 -5.00 -16.03 -11.94
CA MET A 317 -3.57 -16.18 -11.67
C MET A 317 -3.21 -15.93 -10.20
N LEU A 318 -3.85 -14.95 -9.56
CA LEU A 318 -3.67 -14.69 -8.13
C LEU A 318 -4.23 -15.81 -7.25
N ARG A 319 -5.26 -16.53 -7.71
CA ARG A 319 -5.80 -17.69 -6.99
C ARG A 319 -4.74 -18.77 -6.88
N ASP A 320 -4.05 -19.07 -7.97
CA ASP A 320 -3.03 -20.12 -8.00
C ASP A 320 -1.86 -19.78 -7.04
N ILE A 321 -1.43 -18.52 -7.00
CA ILE A 321 -0.45 -18.02 -6.02
C ILE A 321 -1.01 -18.14 -4.59
N GLY A 322 -2.28 -17.79 -4.41
CA GLY A 322 -2.97 -17.87 -3.11
C GLY A 322 -3.14 -19.32 -2.62
N ASP A 323 -3.30 -20.28 -3.51
CA ASP A 323 -3.45 -21.70 -3.16
C ASP A 323 -2.15 -22.24 -2.56
N LEU A 324 -0.98 -21.86 -3.11
CA LEU A 324 0.32 -22.18 -2.49
C LEU A 324 0.43 -21.61 -1.07
N ALA A 325 0.01 -20.35 -0.87
CA ALA A 325 0.01 -19.73 0.46
C ALA A 325 -0.96 -20.43 1.42
N ARG A 326 -2.13 -20.89 0.95
CA ARG A 326 -3.10 -21.64 1.76
C ARG A 326 -2.56 -23.01 2.17
N ILE A 327 -1.85 -23.70 1.29
CA ILE A 327 -1.19 -24.97 1.61
C ILE A 327 -0.19 -24.75 2.75
N SER A 328 0.69 -23.75 2.62
CA SER A 328 1.62 -23.40 3.70
C SER A 328 0.91 -23.00 5.00
N ALA A 329 -0.20 -22.26 4.92
CA ALA A 329 -1.00 -21.92 6.09
C ALA A 329 -1.65 -23.15 6.74
N ALA A 330 -2.12 -24.11 5.94
CA ALA A 330 -2.71 -25.36 6.43
C ALA A 330 -1.69 -26.22 7.18
N GLU A 331 -0.44 -26.26 6.71
CA GLU A 331 0.66 -26.92 7.44
C GLU A 331 0.88 -26.29 8.82
N ILE A 332 0.87 -24.95 8.91
CA ILE A 332 1.01 -24.22 10.18
C ILE A 332 -0.19 -24.49 11.09
N LEU A 333 -1.43 -24.49 10.55
CA LEU A 333 -2.63 -24.82 11.32
C LEU A 333 -2.58 -26.24 11.88
N GLY A 334 -2.06 -27.20 11.12
CA GLY A 334 -1.86 -28.59 11.57
C GLY A 334 -0.91 -28.70 12.76
N GLN A 335 0.02 -27.76 12.94
CA GLN A 335 0.95 -27.71 14.05
C GLN A 335 0.37 -27.04 15.31
N ASN A 336 -0.74 -26.30 15.19
CA ASN A 336 -1.33 -25.56 16.31
C ASN A 336 -2.85 -25.79 16.45
N PRO A 337 -3.26 -26.75 17.31
CA PRO A 337 -4.66 -27.13 17.49
C PRO A 337 -5.60 -25.99 17.93
N ALA A 338 -5.09 -25.02 18.71
CA ALA A 338 -5.90 -23.89 19.17
C ALA A 338 -6.27 -22.96 18.00
N ILE A 339 -5.29 -22.63 17.15
CA ILE A 339 -5.53 -21.82 15.95
C ILE A 339 -6.44 -22.58 14.98
N ALA A 340 -6.24 -23.89 14.81
CA ALA A 340 -7.11 -24.72 13.98
C ALA A 340 -8.57 -24.71 14.46
N ALA A 341 -8.81 -24.74 15.78
CA ALA A 341 -10.16 -24.67 16.35
C ALA A 341 -10.83 -23.31 16.09
N ASP A 342 -10.11 -22.20 16.32
CA ASP A 342 -10.63 -20.85 16.05
C ASP A 342 -10.89 -20.64 14.55
N PHE A 343 -9.98 -21.13 13.71
CA PHE A 343 -10.13 -21.11 12.25
C PHE A 343 -11.36 -21.90 11.81
N PHE A 344 -11.57 -23.11 12.37
CA PHE A 344 -12.72 -23.95 12.08
C PHE A 344 -14.04 -23.26 12.45
N GLN A 345 -14.13 -22.65 13.65
CA GLN A 345 -15.31 -21.88 14.06
C GLN A 345 -15.55 -20.66 13.16
N GLY A 346 -14.48 -19.95 12.81
CA GLY A 346 -14.51 -18.84 11.86
C GLY A 346 -15.07 -19.25 10.51
N HIS A 347 -14.72 -20.45 10.03
CA HIS A 347 -15.21 -21.00 8.77
C HIS A 347 -16.73 -21.20 8.76
N PHE A 348 -17.35 -21.70 9.84
CA PHE A 348 -18.82 -21.80 9.87
C PHE A 348 -19.51 -20.45 9.82
N ARG A 349 -18.94 -19.42 10.48
CA ARG A 349 -19.50 -18.07 10.42
C ARG A 349 -19.37 -17.49 9.01
N SER A 350 -18.25 -17.73 8.34
CA SER A 350 -18.03 -17.28 6.96
C SER A 350 -18.88 -18.06 5.95
N LEU A 351 -19.17 -19.35 6.19
CA LEU A 351 -20.09 -20.12 5.36
C LEU A 351 -21.48 -19.48 5.33
N VAL A 352 -22.01 -19.01 6.47
CA VAL A 352 -23.32 -18.33 6.50
C VAL A 352 -23.31 -17.05 5.68
N SER A 353 -22.26 -16.22 5.80
CA SER A 353 -22.15 -14.99 5.00
C SER A 353 -21.94 -15.30 3.53
N TRP A 354 -21.18 -16.35 3.21
CA TRP A 354 -20.97 -16.83 1.85
C TRP A 354 -22.28 -17.31 1.22
N VAL A 355 -23.09 -18.11 1.93
CA VAL A 355 -24.41 -18.57 1.44
C VAL A 355 -25.32 -17.38 1.13
N ARG A 356 -25.36 -16.36 1.99
CA ARG A 356 -26.13 -15.13 1.73
C ARG A 356 -25.62 -14.40 0.48
N ALA A 357 -24.31 -14.27 0.33
CA ALA A 357 -23.72 -13.64 -0.84
C ALA A 357 -23.96 -14.46 -2.12
N TRP A 358 -23.97 -15.78 -2.03
CA TRP A 358 -24.23 -16.68 -3.15
C TRP A 358 -25.71 -16.63 -3.57
N SER A 359 -26.64 -16.57 -2.62
CA SER A 359 -28.07 -16.36 -2.91
C SER A 359 -28.30 -15.06 -3.70
N LEU A 360 -27.64 -13.96 -3.31
CA LEU A 360 -27.70 -12.71 -4.08
C LEU A 360 -27.11 -12.87 -5.49
N LYS A 361 -26.01 -13.61 -5.63
CA LYS A 361 -25.41 -13.89 -6.94
C LYS A 361 -26.28 -14.77 -7.82
N ALA A 362 -26.94 -15.77 -7.24
CA ALA A 362 -27.88 -16.64 -7.95
C ALA A 362 -29.04 -15.83 -8.52
N ASP A 363 -29.64 -14.94 -7.72
CA ASP A 363 -30.68 -14.00 -8.20
C ASP A 363 -30.18 -13.08 -9.31
N ILE A 364 -28.91 -12.64 -9.25
CA ILE A 364 -28.31 -11.87 -10.37
C ILE A 364 -28.12 -12.75 -11.61
N PHE A 365 -27.65 -14.00 -11.44
CA PHE A 365 -27.42 -14.91 -12.57
C PHE A 365 -28.72 -15.27 -13.27
N GLU A 366 -29.79 -15.55 -12.53
CA GLU A 366 -31.13 -15.80 -13.07
C GLU A 366 -31.67 -14.60 -13.86
N ARG A 367 -31.27 -13.37 -13.50
CA ARG A 367 -31.68 -12.15 -14.23
C ARG A 367 -30.84 -11.87 -15.47
N VAL A 368 -29.57 -12.27 -15.45
CA VAL A 368 -28.59 -11.90 -16.49
C VAL A 368 -28.43 -13.00 -17.55
N PHE A 369 -28.52 -14.26 -17.16
CA PHE A 369 -28.32 -15.40 -18.04
C PHE A 369 -29.64 -16.08 -18.37
N THR A 370 -29.72 -16.64 -19.58
CA THR A 370 -30.79 -17.58 -19.92
C THR A 370 -30.50 -18.95 -19.28
N ASP A 371 -31.53 -19.78 -19.12
CA ASP A 371 -31.37 -21.14 -18.59
C ASP A 371 -30.33 -21.97 -19.40
N GLU A 372 -30.27 -21.76 -20.71
CA GLU A 372 -29.29 -22.42 -21.59
C GLU A 372 -27.86 -21.95 -21.33
N ASP A 373 -27.65 -20.66 -21.06
CA ASP A 373 -26.34 -20.11 -20.74
C ASP A 373 -25.85 -20.58 -19.37
N ILE A 374 -26.76 -20.63 -18.39
CA ILE A 374 -26.47 -21.19 -17.06
C ILE A 374 -26.06 -22.65 -17.19
N ALA A 375 -26.83 -23.48 -17.93
CA ALA A 375 -26.51 -24.88 -18.14
C ALA A 375 -25.14 -25.06 -18.83
N ARG A 376 -24.85 -24.24 -19.85
CA ARG A 376 -23.57 -24.29 -20.58
C ARG A 376 -22.38 -23.93 -19.68
N GLU A 377 -22.47 -22.82 -18.94
CA GLU A 377 -21.39 -22.38 -18.06
C GLU A 377 -21.22 -23.31 -16.85
N PHE A 378 -22.31 -23.88 -16.34
CA PHE A 378 -22.26 -24.90 -15.29
C PHE A 378 -21.56 -26.17 -15.79
N ALA A 379 -21.93 -26.68 -16.97
CA ALA A 379 -21.27 -27.84 -17.57
C ALA A 379 -19.77 -27.60 -17.80
N ARG A 380 -19.39 -26.39 -18.26
CA ARG A 380 -17.98 -25.99 -18.41
C ARG A 380 -17.26 -25.99 -17.06
N GLY A 381 -17.84 -25.36 -16.05
CA GLY A 381 -17.24 -25.29 -14.71
C GLY A 381 -17.12 -26.66 -14.04
N MET A 382 -18.12 -27.53 -14.18
CA MET A 382 -18.07 -28.90 -13.67
C MET A 382 -16.99 -29.74 -14.37
N GLY A 383 -16.73 -29.49 -15.65
CA GLY A 383 -15.66 -30.17 -16.39
C GLY A 383 -14.24 -29.81 -15.93
N GLU A 384 -14.05 -28.70 -15.23
CA GLU A 384 -12.77 -28.30 -14.64
C GLU A 384 -12.50 -28.94 -13.27
N LEU A 385 -13.51 -29.56 -12.65
CA LEU A 385 -13.38 -30.19 -11.33
C LEU A 385 -12.79 -31.59 -11.46
N ASP A 386 -11.73 -31.87 -10.69
CA ASP A 386 -11.23 -33.24 -10.55
C ASP A 386 -12.17 -34.05 -9.64
N ALA A 387 -12.93 -34.97 -10.26
CA ALA A 387 -13.86 -35.84 -9.57
C ALA A 387 -13.19 -36.70 -8.47
N GLN A 388 -11.92 -37.06 -8.64
CA GLN A 388 -11.18 -37.85 -7.64
C GLN A 388 -10.85 -37.00 -6.41
N GLU A 389 -10.37 -35.78 -6.60
CA GLU A 389 -10.08 -34.84 -5.51
C GLU A 389 -11.36 -34.48 -4.74
N MET A 390 -12.47 -34.29 -5.46
CA MET A 390 -13.78 -34.08 -4.85
C MET A 390 -14.26 -35.29 -4.04
N ALA A 391 -14.08 -36.51 -4.55
CA ALA A 391 -14.44 -37.73 -3.82
C ALA A 391 -13.59 -37.92 -2.55
N PHE A 392 -12.28 -37.63 -2.61
CA PHE A 392 -11.40 -37.64 -1.45
C PHE A 392 -11.82 -36.61 -0.40
N THR A 393 -12.10 -35.38 -0.83
CA THR A 393 -12.59 -34.30 0.04
C THR A 393 -13.92 -34.66 0.69
N ALA A 394 -14.87 -35.17 -0.09
CA ALA A 394 -16.16 -35.63 0.41
C ALA A 394 -16.01 -36.73 1.46
N SER A 395 -15.12 -37.70 1.22
CA SER A 395 -14.84 -38.79 2.16
C SER A 395 -14.29 -38.27 3.48
N SER A 396 -13.38 -37.29 3.43
CA SER A 396 -12.81 -36.64 4.62
C SER A 396 -13.87 -35.86 5.42
N ILE A 397 -14.76 -35.14 4.73
CA ILE A 397 -15.90 -34.46 5.34
C ILE A 397 -16.87 -35.46 5.99
N CYS A 398 -17.19 -36.57 5.33
CA CYS A 398 -18.01 -37.64 5.90
C CYS A 398 -17.36 -38.24 7.16
N GLY A 399 -16.03 -38.41 7.16
CA GLY A 399 -15.27 -38.81 8.34
C GLY A 399 -15.48 -37.85 9.52
N LEU A 400 -15.35 -36.54 9.27
CA LEU A 400 -15.59 -35.50 10.27
C LEU A 400 -17.04 -35.51 10.77
N PHE A 401 -18.03 -35.63 9.89
CA PHE A 401 -19.44 -35.70 10.29
C PHE A 401 -19.74 -36.94 11.14
N ASN A 402 -19.18 -38.09 10.79
CA ASN A 402 -19.33 -39.30 11.58
C ASN A 402 -18.74 -39.12 12.98
N GLN A 403 -17.60 -38.45 13.09
CA GLN A 403 -17.00 -38.11 14.38
C GLN A 403 -17.87 -37.15 15.19
N VAL A 404 -18.38 -36.08 14.56
CA VAL A 404 -19.29 -35.12 15.20
C VAL A 404 -20.59 -35.80 15.64
N ARG A 405 -21.19 -36.66 14.81
CA ARG A 405 -22.40 -37.42 15.15
C ARG A 405 -22.18 -38.32 16.37
N ARG A 406 -21.02 -38.98 16.45
CA ARG A 406 -20.65 -39.83 17.60
C ARG A 406 -20.51 -39.02 18.89
N LEU A 407 -19.94 -37.81 18.82
CA LEU A 407 -19.70 -36.96 20.00
C LEU A 407 -20.89 -36.06 20.37
N SER A 408 -21.72 -35.68 19.39
CA SER A 408 -22.83 -34.74 19.54
C SER A 408 -24.00 -35.10 18.60
N PRO A 409 -24.74 -36.19 18.90
CA PRO A 409 -25.75 -36.74 18.00
C PRO A 409 -26.93 -35.80 17.73
N GLY A 410 -27.22 -34.86 18.63
CA GLY A 410 -28.34 -33.91 18.48
C GLY A 410 -28.07 -32.73 17.53
N THR A 411 -26.81 -32.32 17.37
CA THR A 411 -26.47 -31.07 16.67
C THR A 411 -26.80 -31.15 15.18
N ILE A 412 -26.38 -32.23 14.52
CA ILE A 412 -26.65 -32.44 13.09
C ILE A 412 -28.15 -32.58 12.85
N LYS A 413 -28.87 -33.34 13.70
CA LYS A 413 -30.32 -33.51 13.59
C LYS A 413 -31.06 -32.19 13.68
N ASN A 414 -30.71 -31.33 14.63
CA ASN A 414 -31.35 -30.03 14.81
C ASN A 414 -31.09 -29.10 13.63
N PHE A 415 -29.85 -29.06 13.13
CA PHE A 415 -29.51 -28.30 11.93
C PHE A 415 -30.28 -28.79 10.70
N LEU A 416 -30.29 -30.10 10.43
CA LEU A 416 -31.00 -30.67 9.29
C LEU A 416 -32.51 -30.40 9.38
N SER A 417 -33.10 -30.53 10.55
CA SER A 417 -34.53 -30.23 10.76
C SER A 417 -34.87 -28.77 10.40
N GLN A 418 -34.05 -27.81 10.86
CA GLN A 418 -34.22 -26.39 10.52
C GLN A 418 -33.96 -26.11 9.04
N PHE A 419 -33.00 -26.80 8.44
CA PHE A 419 -32.71 -26.67 7.02
C PHE A 419 -33.88 -27.15 6.17
N PHE A 420 -34.35 -28.39 6.38
CA PHE A 420 -35.44 -28.97 5.60
C PHE A 420 -36.76 -28.21 5.77
N SER A 421 -37.07 -27.68 6.96
CA SER A 421 -38.28 -26.88 7.16
C SER A 421 -38.25 -25.53 6.45
N SER A 422 -37.08 -25.07 6.01
CA SER A 422 -36.91 -23.80 5.27
C SER A 422 -36.94 -23.95 3.75
N LEU A 423 -36.97 -25.18 3.23
CA LEU A 423 -36.96 -25.43 1.79
C LEU A 423 -38.35 -25.28 1.18
N ASN A 424 -38.41 -24.77 -0.06
CA ASN A 424 -39.64 -24.76 -0.85
C ASN A 424 -39.92 -26.17 -1.38
N GLU A 425 -41.00 -26.78 -0.92
CA GLU A 425 -41.41 -28.15 -1.24
C GLU A 425 -41.53 -28.40 -2.75
N SER A 426 -42.10 -27.46 -3.52
CA SER A 426 -42.31 -27.62 -4.96
C SER A 426 -41.00 -27.62 -5.76
N THR A 427 -40.11 -26.67 -5.48
CA THR A 427 -38.79 -26.58 -6.13
C THR A 427 -37.91 -27.76 -5.77
N VAL A 428 -37.95 -28.21 -4.51
CA VAL A 428 -37.22 -29.41 -4.07
C VAL A 428 -37.77 -30.65 -4.73
N ALA A 429 -39.10 -30.79 -4.86
CA ALA A 429 -39.71 -31.94 -5.52
C ALA A 429 -39.28 -32.03 -7.00
N ASP A 430 -39.30 -30.91 -7.73
CA ASP A 430 -38.86 -30.89 -9.12
C ASP A 430 -37.36 -31.18 -9.25
N ALA A 431 -36.52 -30.59 -8.39
CA ALA A 431 -35.10 -30.88 -8.35
C ALA A 431 -34.81 -32.36 -8.04
N ALA A 432 -35.52 -32.93 -7.07
CA ALA A 432 -35.37 -34.32 -6.67
C ALA A 432 -35.77 -35.28 -7.79
N ARG A 433 -36.82 -35.00 -8.56
CA ARG A 433 -37.28 -35.89 -9.64
C ARG A 433 -36.20 -36.15 -10.69
N TRP A 434 -35.55 -35.10 -11.20
CA TRP A 434 -34.49 -35.29 -12.20
C TRP A 434 -33.17 -35.76 -11.55
N PHE A 435 -32.80 -35.19 -10.40
CA PHE A 435 -31.55 -35.52 -9.73
C PHE A 435 -31.50 -36.99 -9.30
N THR A 436 -32.62 -37.56 -8.84
CA THR A 436 -32.67 -38.97 -8.42
C THR A 436 -32.32 -39.91 -9.58
N GLY A 437 -32.71 -39.59 -10.82
CA GLY A 437 -32.37 -40.41 -11.99
C GLY A 437 -30.86 -40.50 -12.23
N ASP A 438 -30.21 -39.33 -12.28
CA ASP A 438 -28.76 -39.22 -12.53
C ASP A 438 -27.93 -39.73 -11.34
N LEU A 439 -28.43 -39.48 -10.13
CA LEU A 439 -27.80 -39.90 -8.89
C LEU A 439 -27.81 -41.42 -8.76
N VAL A 440 -28.93 -42.10 -9.03
CA VAL A 440 -29.03 -43.56 -8.93
C VAL A 440 -28.04 -44.25 -9.86
N GLN A 441 -27.88 -43.75 -11.09
CA GLN A 441 -26.90 -44.28 -12.04
C GLN A 441 -25.47 -44.04 -11.54
N SER A 442 -25.19 -42.84 -11.03
CA SER A 442 -23.85 -42.47 -10.55
C SER A 442 -23.46 -43.18 -9.24
N MET A 443 -24.43 -43.53 -8.39
CA MET A 443 -24.23 -44.17 -7.09
C MET A 443 -24.24 -45.70 -7.17
N GLU A 444 -24.53 -46.31 -8.32
CA GLU A 444 -24.52 -47.77 -8.50
C GLU A 444 -23.29 -48.47 -7.86
N PRO A 445 -22.06 -47.94 -7.98
CA PRO A 445 -20.87 -48.57 -7.38
C PRO A 445 -20.87 -48.60 -5.85
N ILE A 446 -21.53 -47.63 -5.19
CA ILE A 446 -21.56 -47.49 -3.72
C ILE A 446 -22.94 -47.84 -3.13
N ALA A 447 -23.94 -48.07 -3.99
CA ALA A 447 -25.31 -48.36 -3.63
C ALA A 447 -25.47 -49.50 -2.61
N PRO A 448 -24.74 -50.63 -2.70
CA PRO A 448 -24.90 -51.73 -1.74
C PRO A 448 -24.68 -51.33 -0.28
N GLU A 449 -23.77 -50.37 -0.03
CA GLU A 449 -23.39 -49.96 1.32
C GLU A 449 -24.30 -48.87 1.90
N ILE A 450 -24.78 -47.97 1.04
CA ILE A 450 -25.53 -46.78 1.45
C ILE A 450 -27.05 -46.93 1.30
N MET A 451 -27.52 -47.79 0.39
CA MET A 451 -28.95 -47.95 0.16
C MET A 451 -29.67 -48.58 1.35
N PRO A 452 -29.14 -49.58 2.09
CA PRO A 452 -29.85 -50.12 3.24
C PRO A 452 -30.26 -49.08 4.30
N PRO A 453 -29.36 -48.20 4.80
CA PRO A 453 -29.79 -47.16 5.75
C PRO A 453 -30.69 -46.09 5.12
N ILE A 454 -30.52 -45.77 3.83
CA ILE A 454 -31.41 -44.83 3.11
C ILE A 454 -32.82 -45.40 2.99
N ILE A 455 -32.96 -46.66 2.55
CA ILE A 455 -34.25 -47.33 2.40
C ILE A 455 -34.96 -47.44 3.74
N SER A 456 -34.24 -47.79 4.80
CA SER A 456 -34.80 -47.80 6.17
C SER A 456 -35.28 -46.42 6.60
N GLY A 457 -34.47 -45.37 6.40
CA GLY A 457 -34.85 -43.99 6.73
C GLY A 457 -36.04 -43.49 5.90
N ILE A 458 -36.09 -43.82 4.61
CA ILE A 458 -37.23 -43.51 3.73
C ILE A 458 -38.48 -44.25 4.20
N ALA A 459 -38.38 -45.53 4.55
CA ALA A 459 -39.51 -46.29 5.08
C ALA A 459 -40.08 -45.66 6.37
N GLU A 460 -39.21 -45.16 7.25
CA GLU A 460 -39.61 -44.40 8.45
C GLU A 460 -40.30 -43.07 8.09
N LEU A 461 -39.83 -42.37 7.04
CA LEU A 461 -40.43 -41.12 6.56
C LEU A 461 -41.76 -41.32 5.84
N ILE A 462 -41.97 -42.47 5.20
CA ILE A 462 -43.19 -42.79 4.45
C ILE A 462 -44.36 -43.19 5.37
N ALA A 463 -44.06 -43.71 6.57
CA ALA A 463 -45.08 -44.10 7.54
C ALA A 463 -45.00 -43.37 8.90
N PRO A 464 -45.01 -42.03 8.99
CA PRO A 464 -45.00 -41.37 10.29
C PRO A 464 -46.35 -41.55 10.99
N HIS A 465 -47.47 -41.46 10.26
CA HIS A 465 -48.85 -41.37 10.79
C HIS A 465 -49.94 -42.12 9.96
N GLY A 466 -49.57 -43.03 9.06
CA GLY A 466 -50.52 -44.00 8.44
C GLY A 466 -51.28 -43.56 7.18
N GLU A 467 -51.17 -42.31 6.73
CA GLU A 467 -51.71 -41.85 5.45
C GLU A 467 -50.59 -41.64 4.43
N MET A 468 -50.59 -42.42 3.34
CA MET A 468 -49.67 -42.28 2.22
C MET A 468 -50.39 -41.61 1.05
N SER A 469 -49.72 -40.69 0.34
CA SER A 469 -50.22 -40.18 -0.93
C SER A 469 -50.25 -41.29 -2.00
N ALA A 470 -51.07 -41.12 -3.04
CA ALA A 470 -51.16 -42.10 -4.13
C ALA A 470 -49.79 -42.33 -4.83
N GLU A 471 -48.99 -41.27 -5.01
CA GLU A 471 -47.63 -41.36 -5.56
C GLU A 471 -46.69 -42.12 -4.62
N MET A 472 -46.82 -41.93 -3.31
CA MET A 472 -46.01 -42.64 -2.31
C MET A 472 -46.39 -44.12 -2.23
N GLN A 473 -47.69 -44.44 -2.34
CA GLN A 473 -48.17 -45.82 -2.46
C GLN A 473 -47.60 -46.49 -3.70
N GLU A 474 -47.63 -45.82 -4.85
CA GLU A 474 -47.05 -46.34 -6.10
C GLU A 474 -45.53 -46.56 -5.97
N ALA A 475 -44.79 -45.64 -5.33
CA ALA A 475 -43.36 -45.80 -5.07
C ALA A 475 -43.06 -46.98 -4.13
N CYS A 476 -43.85 -47.15 -3.07
CA CYS A 476 -43.77 -48.31 -2.17
C CYS A 476 -44.10 -49.63 -2.87
N GLU A 477 -45.10 -49.65 -3.76
CA GLU A 477 -45.41 -50.83 -4.57
C GLU A 477 -44.27 -51.19 -5.53
N LYS A 478 -43.64 -50.19 -6.17
CA LYS A 478 -42.44 -50.40 -6.99
C LYS A 478 -41.29 -51.01 -6.16
N LEU A 479 -41.01 -50.47 -4.98
CA LEU A 479 -40.02 -51.03 -4.04
C LEU A 479 -40.38 -52.47 -3.65
N ARG A 480 -41.63 -52.72 -3.25
CA ARG A 480 -42.13 -54.05 -2.87
C ARG A 480 -41.96 -55.06 -4.01
N ASN A 481 -42.27 -54.66 -5.25
CA ASN A 481 -42.12 -55.50 -6.43
C ASN A 481 -40.66 -55.83 -6.74
N VAL A 482 -39.72 -54.90 -6.49
CA VAL A 482 -38.28 -55.15 -6.63
C VAL A 482 -37.79 -56.18 -5.61
N PHE A 483 -38.25 -56.08 -4.36
CA PHE A 483 -37.90 -57.07 -3.32
C PHE A 483 -38.53 -58.45 -3.59
N ASN A 484 -39.82 -58.50 -3.95
CA ASN A 484 -40.53 -59.75 -4.19
C ASN A 484 -40.05 -60.48 -5.45
N ARG A 485 -39.50 -59.79 -6.46
CA ARG A 485 -38.91 -60.45 -7.65
C ARG A 485 -37.68 -61.31 -7.32
N LYS A 486 -36.95 -61.00 -6.24
CA LYS A 486 -35.82 -61.84 -5.78
C LYS A 486 -36.29 -63.13 -5.10
N GLU A 487 -37.47 -63.15 -4.49
CA GLU A 487 -38.02 -64.35 -3.83
C GLU A 487 -38.59 -65.39 -4.79
N VAL A 488 -38.91 -65.02 -6.04
CA VAL A 488 -39.42 -65.96 -7.08
C VAL A 488 -38.29 -66.57 -7.92
N SER A 489 -37.06 -66.08 -7.76
CA SER A 489 -35.88 -66.49 -8.55
C SER A 489 -34.87 -67.34 -7.75
N ALA A 490 -35.18 -67.64 -6.49
CA ALA A 490 -34.45 -68.57 -5.61
C ALA A 490 -35.35 -69.77 -5.33
#